data_AF-A0A952E2U6-F1
#
_entry.id   AF-A0A952E2U6-F1
#
_cell.length_a   1.000
_cell.length_b   1.000
_cell.length_c   1.000
_cell.angle_alpha   90.00
_cell.angle_beta   90.00
_cell.angle_gamma   90.00
#
_symmetry.space_group_name_H-M   'P 1'
#
loop_
_entity.id
_entity.type
_entity.pdbx_description
1 polymer ?
#
loop_
_entity_poly.entity_id
_entity_poly.type
_entity_poly.pdbx_seq_one_letter_code
_entity_poly.pdbx_strand_id
1 'polypeptide(L)'
;TVVLGPATNIAYLRDILAQPAFVAGQTSTSFLAEHMPDWRPPAEASEDEWIAAAVYEALGKAADNGRQAATGEATVYNPWEAARGWRNVL
;
A
#
# COMPACT_ATOMS: atom_id res chain seq x y z
N THR A 1 0.55 -7.36 -10.42
CA THR A 1 0.23 -6.41 -11.50
C THR A 1 -0.88 -5.51 -11.04
N VAL A 2 -0.67 -4.20 -11.08
CA VAL A 2 -1.69 -3.21 -10.71
C VAL A 2 -2.27 -2.63 -12.00
N VAL A 3 -3.59 -2.55 -12.09
CA VAL A 3 -4.29 -1.91 -13.22
C VAL A 3 -4.75 -0.53 -12.76
N LEU A 4 -4.19 0.52 -13.35
CA LEU A 4 -4.69 1.89 -13.18
C LEU A 4 -5.57 2.26 -14.38
N GLY A 5 -6.69 2.94 -14.11
CA GLY A 5 -7.59 3.45 -15.14
C GLY A 5 -9.04 2.99 -14.94
N PRO A 6 -9.48 1.89 -15.57
CA PRO A 6 -10.86 1.43 -15.44
C PRO A 6 -11.10 0.71 -14.12
N ALA A 7 -12.36 0.73 -13.64
CA ALA A 7 -12.81 -0.15 -12.58
C ALA A 7 -12.61 -1.62 -13.01
N THR A 8 -12.03 -2.44 -12.13
CA THR A 8 -11.76 -3.86 -12.41
C THR A 8 -12.44 -4.75 -11.38
N ASN A 9 -12.79 -5.98 -11.76
CA ASN A 9 -13.31 -6.99 -10.85
C ASN A 9 -12.22 -7.69 -10.02
N ILE A 10 -11.00 -7.16 -9.98
CA ILE A 10 -9.86 -7.80 -9.30
C ILE A 10 -10.15 -7.99 -7.80
N ALA A 11 -10.75 -7.01 -7.14
CA ALA A 11 -11.12 -7.12 -5.72
C ALA A 11 -12.10 -8.30 -5.50
N TYR A 12 -13.13 -8.38 -6.34
CA TYR A 12 -14.12 -9.47 -6.29
C TYR A 12 -13.48 -10.84 -6.47
N LEU A 13 -12.60 -10.99 -7.47
CA LEU A 13 -11.91 -12.25 -7.73
C LEU A 13 -10.98 -12.64 -6.58
N ARG A 14 -10.27 -11.68 -5.98
CA ARG A 14 -9.43 -11.94 -4.81
C ARG A 14 -10.25 -12.45 -3.62
N ASP A 15 -11.42 -11.87 -3.39
CA ASP A 15 -12.28 -12.29 -2.29
C ASP A 15 -12.92 -13.66 -2.54
N ILE A 16 -13.26 -14.00 -3.79
CA ILE A 16 -13.67 -15.37 -4.16
C ILE A 16 -12.58 -16.38 -3.81
N LEU A 17 -11.32 -16.11 -4.19
CA LEU A 17 -10.19 -17.00 -3.92
C LEU A 17 -9.94 -17.20 -2.42
N ALA A 18 -10.34 -16.25 -1.58
CA ALA A 18 -10.21 -16.33 -0.13
C ALA A 18 -11.35 -17.11 0.55
N GLN A 19 -12.44 -17.45 -0.14
CA GLN A 19 -13.56 -18.17 0.45
C GLN A 19 -13.15 -19.61 0.82
N PRO A 20 -13.40 -20.09 2.05
CA PRO A 20 -13.02 -21.44 2.46
C PRO A 20 -13.60 -22.54 1.57
N ALA A 21 -14.86 -22.38 1.14
CA ALA A 21 -15.52 -23.32 0.24
C ALA A 21 -14.86 -23.34 -1.16
N PHE A 22 -14.33 -22.20 -1.63
CA PHE A 22 -13.55 -22.15 -2.87
C PHE A 22 -12.22 -22.89 -2.72
N VAL A 23 -11.49 -22.66 -1.62
CA VAL A 23 -10.22 -23.36 -1.32
C VAL A 23 -10.44 -24.88 -1.19
N ALA A 24 -11.57 -25.30 -0.65
CA ALA A 24 -11.97 -26.71 -0.54
C ALA A 24 -12.45 -27.33 -1.87
N GLY A 25 -12.52 -26.57 -2.97
CA GLY A 25 -13.01 -27.04 -4.27
C GLY A 25 -14.52 -27.24 -4.35
N GLN A 26 -15.29 -26.71 -3.41
CA GLN A 26 -16.74 -26.83 -3.34
C GLN A 26 -17.42 -25.73 -4.17
N THR A 27 -17.20 -25.74 -5.49
CA THR A 27 -17.64 -24.67 -6.40
C THR A 27 -18.83 -25.13 -7.25
N SER A 28 -20.03 -25.08 -6.68
CA SER A 28 -21.28 -25.29 -7.43
C SER A 28 -21.58 -24.12 -8.37
N THR A 29 -22.56 -24.28 -9.26
CA THR A 29 -23.03 -23.18 -10.12
C THR A 29 -23.77 -22.08 -9.35
N SER A 30 -24.25 -22.37 -8.13
CA SER A 30 -24.87 -21.41 -7.22
C SER A 30 -23.90 -20.78 -6.22
N PHE A 31 -22.61 -21.14 -6.26
CA PHE A 31 -21.59 -20.77 -5.27
C PHE A 31 -21.59 -19.27 -4.91
N LEU A 32 -21.62 -18.39 -5.91
CA LEU A 32 -21.54 -16.95 -5.68
C LEU A 32 -22.81 -16.40 -5.00
N ALA A 33 -23.98 -16.98 -5.28
CA ALA A 33 -25.22 -16.61 -4.62
C ALA A 33 -25.24 -17.05 -3.15
N GLU A 34 -24.59 -18.17 -2.82
CA GLU A 34 -24.53 -18.74 -1.47
C GLU A 34 -23.46 -18.06 -0.61
N HIS A 35 -22.29 -17.77 -1.18
CA HIS A 35 -21.13 -17.30 -0.43
C HIS A 35 -20.82 -15.81 -0.58
N MET A 36 -21.38 -15.14 -1.59
CA MET A 36 -21.12 -13.72 -1.88
C MET A 36 -22.40 -12.88 -2.14
N PRO A 37 -23.57 -13.15 -1.50
CA PRO A 37 -24.84 -12.52 -1.88
C PRO A 37 -24.85 -11.00 -1.75
N ASP A 38 -24.19 -10.48 -0.72
CA ASP A 38 -24.16 -9.05 -0.38
C ASP A 38 -22.77 -8.44 -0.56
N TRP A 39 -21.95 -9.05 -1.41
CA TRP A 39 -20.58 -8.58 -1.58
C TRP A 39 -20.54 -7.13 -2.06
N ARG A 40 -19.64 -6.38 -1.43
CA ARG A 40 -19.30 -5.00 -1.77
C ARG A 40 -17.78 -4.90 -1.82
N PRO A 41 -17.22 -4.06 -2.72
CA PRO A 41 -15.81 -3.79 -2.70
C PRO A 41 -15.38 -3.29 -1.31
N PRO A 42 -14.16 -3.62 -0.86
CA PRO A 42 -13.61 -3.07 0.36
C PRO A 42 -13.69 -1.54 0.34
N ALA A 43 -13.90 -0.93 1.51
CA ALA A 43 -13.82 0.51 1.64
C ALA A 43 -12.45 0.99 1.14
N GLU A 44 -12.47 2.01 0.28
CA GLU A 44 -11.24 2.66 -0.14
C GLU A 44 -10.65 3.45 1.02
N ALA A 45 -9.32 3.50 1.10
CA ALA A 45 -8.65 4.37 2.05
C ALA A 45 -9.05 5.83 1.78
N SER A 46 -9.18 6.61 2.85
CA SER A 46 -9.52 8.02 2.74
C SER A 46 -8.43 8.80 1.99
N GLU A 47 -8.77 9.99 1.49
CA GLU A 47 -7.79 10.86 0.84
C GLU A 47 -6.61 11.18 1.77
N ASP A 48 -6.89 11.44 3.05
CA ASP A 48 -5.86 11.68 4.06
C ASP A 48 -4.95 10.47 4.29
N GLU A 49 -5.51 9.25 4.28
CA GLU A 49 -4.73 8.02 4.39
C GLU A 49 -3.83 7.80 3.17
N TRP A 50 -4.33 8.09 1.97
CA TRP A 50 -3.53 8.04 0.74
C TRP A 50 -2.43 9.09 0.73
N ILE A 51 -2.72 10.32 1.14
CA ILE A 51 -1.72 11.39 1.26
C ILE A 51 -0.66 10.98 2.29
N ALA A 52 -1.07 10.46 3.45
CA ALA A 52 -0.14 10.01 4.49
C ALA A 52 0.77 8.88 3.99
N ALA A 53 0.22 7.89 3.28
CA ALA A 53 0.98 6.78 2.70
C ALA A 53 1.97 7.28 1.63
N ALA A 54 1.54 8.17 0.74
CA ALA A 54 2.39 8.75 -0.29
C ALA A 54 3.54 9.59 0.30
N VAL A 55 3.26 10.40 1.33
CA VAL A 55 4.27 11.20 2.05
C VAL A 55 5.26 10.27 2.76
N TYR A 56 4.77 9.22 3.43
CA TYR A 56 5.62 8.23 4.08
C TYR A 56 6.57 7.55 3.08
N GLU A 57 6.06 7.11 1.93
CA GLU A 57 6.87 6.50 0.88
C GLU A 57 7.90 7.48 0.30
N ALA A 58 7.51 8.74 0.05
CA ALA A 58 8.39 9.78 -0.47
C ALA A 58 9.54 10.10 0.50
N LEU A 59 9.24 10.19 1.80
CA LEU A 59 10.25 10.42 2.85
C LEU A 59 11.20 9.22 2.98
N GLY A 60 10.69 7.99 2.89
CA GLY A 60 11.52 6.77 2.90
C GLY A 60 12.52 6.74 1.75
N LYS A 61 12.05 6.99 0.51
CA LYS A 61 12.92 7.05 -0.68
C LYS A 61 13.98 8.16 -0.59
N ALA A 62 13.62 9.32 -0.05
CA ALA A 62 14.56 10.42 0.13
C ALA A 62 15.69 10.07 1.12
N ALA A 63 15.39 9.31 2.19
CA ALA A 63 16.38 8.88 3.16
C ALA A 63 17.39 7.86 2.58
N ASP A 64 16.92 6.94 1.74
CA ASP A 64 17.78 5.94 1.11
C ASP A 64 18.70 6.53 0.01
N ASN A 65 18.19 7.49 -0.76
CA ASN A 65 18.99 8.19 -1.77
C ASN A 65 20.13 9.02 -1.12
N GLY A 66 19.88 9.65 0.05
CA GLY A 66 20.91 10.38 0.80
C GLY A 66 22.02 9.47 1.33
N ARG A 67 21.69 8.24 1.74
CA ARG A 67 22.69 7.23 2.16
C ARG A 67 23.56 6.74 1.01
N GLN A 68 23.02 6.63 -0.20
CA GLN A 68 23.77 6.19 -1.38
C GLN A 68 24.76 7.26 -1.88
N ALA A 69 24.41 8.54 -1.79
CA ALA A 69 25.29 9.65 -2.20
C ALA A 69 26.57 9.79 -1.34
N ALA A 70 26.58 9.24 -0.13
CA ALA A 70 27.72 9.33 0.80
C ALA A 70 28.88 8.35 0.51
N THR A 71 28.78 7.51 -0.53
CA THR A 71 29.75 6.42 -0.78
C THR A 71 30.95 6.78 -1.68
N GLY A 72 31.10 8.04 -2.11
CA GLY A 72 32.15 8.44 -3.07
C GLY A 72 33.07 9.61 -2.71
N GLU A 73 32.72 10.46 -1.75
CA GLU A 73 33.51 11.67 -1.41
C GLU A 73 33.54 11.87 0.11
N ALA A 74 34.63 12.45 0.63
CA ALA A 74 34.79 12.74 2.05
C ALA A 74 33.63 13.64 2.52
N THR A 75 32.64 13.01 3.15
CA THR A 75 31.36 13.64 3.46
C THR A 75 31.58 14.64 4.59
N VAL A 76 31.48 15.94 4.29
CA VAL A 76 31.43 16.98 5.32
C VAL A 76 30.14 16.76 6.10
N TYR A 77 30.25 16.45 7.40
CA TYR A 77 29.09 16.25 8.26
C TYR A 77 28.20 17.50 8.25
N ASN A 78 26.98 17.37 7.71
CA ASN A 78 25.99 18.43 7.68
C ASN A 78 24.87 18.11 8.71
N PRO A 79 24.85 18.76 9.88
CA PRO A 79 23.85 18.50 10.91
C PRO A 79 22.42 18.82 10.45
N TRP A 80 22.24 19.66 9.43
CA TRP A 80 20.93 20.04 8.91
C TRP A 80 20.30 18.98 8.01
N GLU A 81 21.09 18.06 7.45
CA GLU A 81 20.55 16.87 6.77
C GLU A 81 20.17 15.77 7.76
N ALA A 82 20.90 15.65 8.87
CA ALA A 82 20.60 14.69 9.93
C ALA A 82 19.37 15.10 10.78
N ALA A 83 19.04 16.39 10.82
CA ALA A 83 17.95 16.95 11.64
C ALA A 83 16.53 16.81 11.01
N ARG A 84 16.32 15.98 9.99
CA ARG A 84 14.97 15.78 9.43
C ARG A 84 14.02 15.22 10.49
N GLY A 85 12.88 15.91 10.69
CA GLY A 85 11.90 15.56 11.71
C GLY A 85 12.16 16.16 13.10
N TRP A 86 13.22 16.96 13.25
CA TRP A 86 13.46 17.69 14.50
C TRP A 86 12.35 18.70 14.79
N ARG A 87 11.91 18.75 16.05
CA ARG A 87 10.98 19.76 16.56
C ARG A 87 11.54 20.30 17.87
N ASN A 88 11.46 21.62 18.07
CA ASN A 88 11.64 22.22 19.39
C ASN A 88 10.48 21.75 20.28
N VAL A 89 10.82 21.27 21.47
CA VAL A 89 9.84 21.07 22.54
C VAL A 89 9.81 22.38 23.33
N LEU A 90 8.66 23.05 23.35
CA LEU A 90 8.33 24.08 24.34
C LEU A 90 7.58 23.44 25.50
#